data_AF-A0A1C5V7A1-F1
#
_entry.id   AF-A0A1C5V7A1-F1
#
_cell.length_a   1.000
_cell.length_b   1.000
_cell.length_c   1.000
_cell.angle_alpha   90.00
_cell.angle_beta   90.00
_cell.angle_gamma   90.00
#
_symmetry.space_group_name_H-M   'P 1'
#
loop_
_entity.id
_entity.type
_entity.pdbx_description
1 polymer ?
#
loop_
_entity_poly.entity_id
_entity_poly.type
_entity_poly.pdbx_seq_one_letter_code
_entity_poly.pdbx_strand_id
1 'polypeptide(L)'
;MKIDMEFKGLEELVKAFESAASDEDIAQVNKTIAEKGEPVVQRIMSGKIPKSKDIKKSGRGFGSKSSVSAHAADEIPIGKVKVNGTGATADVGWEKNTQDEGGHFYVRFINWGTIYRPPQEFIYATGREADAELQKIAEQEYQAYLDRTVG
;
A
#
# COMPACT_ATOMS: atom_id res chain seq x y z
N MET A 1 28.96 22.28 -23.66
CA MET A 1 28.53 22.75 -22.32
C MET A 1 27.53 21.73 -21.82
N LYS A 2 27.83 21.02 -20.72
CA LYS A 2 26.88 20.14 -20.04
C LYS A 2 26.28 20.95 -18.89
N ILE A 3 24.95 21.02 -18.86
CA ILE A 3 24.20 21.53 -17.72
C ILE A 3 23.58 20.29 -17.08
N ASP A 4 24.09 19.91 -15.92
CA ASP A 4 23.51 18.87 -15.08
C ASP A 4 22.58 19.58 -14.06
N MET A 5 21.28 19.36 -14.18
CA MET A 5 20.27 19.79 -13.21
C MET A 5 19.82 18.55 -12.43
N GLU A 6 20.07 18.53 -11.12
CA GLU A 6 19.58 17.50 -10.20
C GLU A 6 18.31 18.03 -9.52
N PHE A 7 17.13 17.51 -9.91
CA PHE A 7 15.86 17.93 -9.32
C PHE A 7 15.64 17.18 -8.00
N LYS A 8 15.82 17.88 -6.87
CA LYS A 8 15.59 17.37 -5.50
C LYS A 8 14.25 17.81 -4.91
N GLY A 9 13.25 18.04 -5.76
CA GLY A 9 12.01 18.74 -5.38
C GLY A 9 11.33 18.20 -4.13
N LEU A 10 11.12 16.88 -4.03
CA LEU A 10 10.50 16.28 -2.84
C LEU A 10 11.37 16.39 -1.58
N GLU A 11 12.69 16.23 -1.68
CA GLU A 11 13.60 16.34 -0.53
C GLU A 11 13.64 17.77 0.02
N GLU A 12 13.67 18.76 -0.86
CA GLU A 12 13.61 20.18 -0.47
C GLU A 12 12.24 20.56 0.09
N LEU A 13 11.16 20.02 -0.48
CA LEU A 13 9.80 20.20 0.01
C LEU A 13 9.63 19.63 1.43
N VAL A 14 10.14 18.42 1.68
CA VAL A 14 10.12 17.79 3.01
C VAL A 14 10.89 18.64 4.02
N LYS A 15 12.08 19.15 3.67
CA LYS A 15 12.86 20.02 4.57
C LYS A 15 12.13 21.32 4.89
N ALA A 16 11.52 21.95 3.89
CA ALA A 16 10.74 23.17 4.09
C ALA A 16 9.53 22.90 4.99
N PHE A 17 8.83 21.79 4.75
CA PHE A 17 7.72 21.32 5.56
C PHE A 17 8.12 21.07 7.02
N GLU A 18 9.15 20.27 7.27
CA GLU A 18 9.66 19.97 8.62
C GLU A 18 10.17 21.22 9.35
N SER A 19 10.66 22.22 8.62
CA SER A 19 11.11 23.49 9.23
C SER A 19 9.95 24.41 9.61
N ALA A 20 8.78 24.25 8.97
CA ALA A 20 7.61 25.10 9.16
C ALA A 20 6.53 24.47 10.05
N ALA A 21 6.56 23.15 10.25
CA ALA A 21 5.55 22.39 10.97
C ALA A 21 5.99 21.99 12.39
N SER A 22 5.04 21.84 13.31
CA SER A 22 5.29 21.16 14.59
C SER A 22 5.29 19.64 14.41
N ASP A 23 5.81 18.90 15.40
CA ASP A 23 5.78 17.43 15.37
C ASP A 23 4.35 16.88 15.23
N GLU A 24 3.37 17.52 15.86
CA GLU A 24 1.94 17.15 15.75
C GLU A 24 1.41 17.37 14.32
N ASP A 25 1.79 18.47 13.68
CA ASP A 25 1.40 18.76 12.30
C ASP A 25 2.05 17.76 11.33
N ILE A 26 3.32 17.44 11.54
CA ILE A 26 4.04 16.43 10.76
C ILE A 26 3.35 15.07 10.89
N ALA A 27 3.03 14.65 12.11
CA ALA A 27 2.33 13.40 12.37
C ALA A 27 0.96 13.36 11.67
N GLN A 28 0.21 14.47 11.70
CA GLN A 28 -1.13 14.55 11.10
C GLN A 28 -1.08 14.54 9.57
N VAL A 29 -0.13 15.25 8.95
CA VAL A 29 0.06 15.25 7.49
C VAL A 29 0.51 13.87 7.03
N ASN A 30 1.49 13.25 7.70
CA ASN A 30 1.96 11.90 7.36
C ASN A 30 0.86 10.86 7.52
N LYS A 31 -0.01 10.99 8.54
CA LYS A 31 -1.21 10.17 8.67
C LYS A 31 -2.14 10.32 7.46
N THR A 32 -2.42 11.54 7.02
CA THR A 32 -3.27 11.81 5.85
C THR A 32 -2.66 11.25 4.56
N ILE A 33 -1.34 11.33 4.38
CA ILE A 33 -0.63 10.71 3.26
C ILE A 33 -0.85 9.19 3.28
N ALA A 34 -0.68 8.55 4.44
CA ALA A 34 -0.90 7.11 4.58
C ALA A 34 -2.35 6.71 4.27
N GLU A 35 -3.35 7.43 4.80
CA GLU A 35 -4.78 7.19 4.54
C GLU A 35 -5.13 7.34 3.04
N LYS A 36 -4.52 8.31 2.34
CA LYS A 36 -4.70 8.50 0.89
C LYS A 36 -3.95 7.45 0.06
N GLY A 37 -2.85 6.92 0.58
CA GLY A 37 -2.04 5.89 -0.07
C GLY A 37 -2.66 4.49 -0.02
N GLU A 38 -3.36 4.15 1.06
CA GLU A 38 -4.05 2.86 1.24
C GLU A 38 -4.90 2.42 0.01
N PRO A 39 -5.85 3.24 -0.49
CA PRO A 39 -6.69 2.84 -1.64
C PRO A 39 -5.90 2.72 -2.95
N VAL A 40 -4.79 3.46 -3.11
CA VAL A 40 -3.91 3.33 -4.28
C VAL A 40 -3.26 1.96 -4.29
N VAL A 41 -2.65 1.58 -3.16
CA VAL A 41 -2.01 0.26 -3.00
C VAL A 41 -3.03 -0.86 -3.16
N GLN A 42 -4.23 -0.72 -2.57
CA GLN A 42 -5.31 -1.70 -2.70
C GLN A 42 -5.74 -1.90 -4.16
N ARG A 43 -5.97 -0.80 -4.90
CA ARG A 43 -6.36 -0.83 -6.32
C ARG A 43 -5.31 -1.55 -7.18
N ILE A 44 -4.05 -1.19 -7.01
CA ILE A 44 -2.93 -1.80 -7.76
C ILE A 44 -2.82 -3.28 -7.42
N MET A 45 -2.89 -3.64 -6.14
CA MET A 45 -2.81 -5.02 -5.68
C MET A 45 -3.97 -5.87 -6.22
N SER A 46 -5.18 -5.31 -6.26
CA SER A 46 -6.37 -5.97 -6.83
C SER A 46 -6.16 -6.36 -8.29
N GLY A 47 -5.52 -5.48 -9.09
CA GLY A 47 -5.20 -5.75 -10.48
C GLY A 47 -4.13 -6.83 -10.69
N LYS A 48 -3.30 -7.12 -9.68
CA LYS A 48 -2.21 -8.09 -9.76
C LYS A 48 -2.57 -9.47 -9.20
N ILE A 49 -3.53 -9.56 -8.29
CA ILE A 49 -3.95 -10.84 -7.71
C ILE A 49 -4.73 -11.64 -8.78
N PRO A 50 -4.29 -12.87 -9.12
CA PRO A 50 -5.00 -13.70 -10.08
C PRO A 50 -6.41 -14.05 -9.61
N LYS A 51 -7.39 -13.90 -10.52
CA LYS A 51 -8.77 -14.33 -10.31
C LYS A 51 -9.05 -15.62 -11.08
N SER A 52 -9.63 -16.60 -10.41
CA SER A 52 -10.12 -17.81 -11.08
C SER A 52 -11.44 -17.50 -11.81
N LYS A 53 -11.71 -18.20 -12.92
CA LYS A 53 -12.98 -18.05 -13.65
C LYS A 53 -14.19 -18.57 -12.86
N ASP A 54 -13.95 -19.46 -11.91
CA ASP A 54 -14.97 -20.11 -11.09
C ASP A 54 -14.58 -20.00 -9.63
N ILE A 55 -15.27 -19.11 -8.91
CA ILE A 55 -15.01 -18.83 -7.51
C ILE A 55 -15.16 -20.07 -6.61
N LYS A 56 -15.99 -21.05 -7.01
CA LYS A 56 -16.18 -22.31 -6.26
C LYS A 56 -14.91 -23.15 -6.20
N LYS A 57 -13.93 -22.90 -7.07
CA LYS A 57 -12.61 -23.52 -7.07
C LYS A 57 -11.58 -22.73 -6.25
N SER A 58 -11.99 -21.63 -5.63
CA SER A 58 -11.16 -20.79 -4.76
C SER A 58 -11.42 -21.16 -3.30
N GLY A 59 -10.44 -20.90 -2.43
CA GLY A 59 -10.49 -21.28 -1.02
C GLY A 59 -9.59 -22.49 -0.72
N ARG A 60 -9.83 -23.16 0.41
CA ARG A 60 -8.95 -24.22 0.92
C ARG A 60 -9.22 -25.60 0.32
N GLY A 61 -10.39 -25.79 -0.32
CA GLY A 61 -10.78 -27.05 -0.95
C GLY A 61 -11.08 -28.22 0.03
N PHE A 62 -11.01 -28.01 1.34
CA PHE A 62 -11.33 -29.01 2.36
C PHE A 62 -12.03 -28.37 3.58
N GLY A 63 -13.17 -28.95 4.02
CA GLY A 63 -13.96 -28.53 5.19
C GLY A 63 -14.96 -27.38 4.93
N SER A 64 -15.64 -26.88 5.97
CA SER A 64 -16.65 -25.80 5.83
C SER A 64 -16.10 -24.45 5.37
N LYS A 65 -14.76 -24.27 5.39
CA LYS A 65 -14.03 -23.10 4.85
C LYS A 65 -13.50 -23.33 3.42
N SER A 66 -14.07 -24.31 2.70
CA SER A 66 -13.61 -24.71 1.35
C SER A 66 -13.87 -23.67 0.28
N SER A 67 -14.90 -22.83 0.44
CA SER A 67 -15.38 -21.87 -0.54
C SER A 67 -15.36 -20.46 0.03
N VAL A 68 -14.81 -19.52 -0.74
CA VAL A 68 -14.89 -18.09 -0.48
C VAL A 68 -16.07 -17.48 -1.23
N SER A 69 -16.67 -16.43 -0.67
CA SER A 69 -17.79 -15.67 -1.29
C SER A 69 -17.32 -14.64 -2.31
N ALA A 70 -16.08 -14.15 -2.18
CA ALA A 70 -15.43 -13.26 -3.15
C ALA A 70 -13.98 -13.70 -3.41
N HIS A 71 -13.31 -13.16 -4.43
CA HIS A 71 -11.89 -13.42 -4.65
C HIS A 71 -11.04 -12.54 -3.72
N ALA A 72 -9.83 -13.00 -3.40
CA ALA A 72 -8.88 -12.21 -2.61
C ALA A 72 -8.64 -10.82 -3.22
N ALA A 73 -8.55 -10.75 -4.55
CA ALA A 73 -8.41 -9.49 -5.28
C ALA A 73 -9.53 -8.46 -4.99
N ASP A 74 -10.71 -8.92 -4.56
CA ASP A 74 -11.87 -8.08 -4.25
C ASP A 74 -12.00 -7.77 -2.75
N GLU A 75 -11.27 -8.49 -1.89
CA GLU A 75 -11.36 -8.40 -0.42
C GLU A 75 -9.99 -8.14 0.21
N ILE A 76 -9.19 -7.28 -0.41
CA ILE A 76 -7.88 -6.90 0.13
C ILE A 76 -8.10 -6.05 1.38
N PRO A 77 -7.65 -6.51 2.58
CA PRO A 77 -7.87 -5.76 3.80
C PRO A 77 -7.03 -4.48 3.80
N ILE A 78 -7.60 -3.41 4.34
CA ILE A 78 -6.90 -2.16 4.67
C ILE A 78 -6.87 -2.08 6.20
N GLY A 79 -5.66 -2.00 6.74
CA GLY A 79 -5.42 -1.82 8.17
C GLY A 79 -5.79 -0.41 8.63
N LYS A 80 -5.73 -0.17 9.94
CA LYS A 80 -5.81 1.21 10.43
C LYS A 80 -4.44 1.85 10.35
N VAL A 81 -4.37 3.11 9.91
CA VAL A 81 -3.15 3.90 10.01
C VAL A 81 -2.72 4.06 11.47
N LYS A 82 -1.47 3.71 11.75
CA LYS A 82 -0.80 3.83 13.05
C LYS A 82 0.18 5.00 12.98
N VAL A 83 0.10 5.91 13.95
CA VAL A 83 1.02 7.06 14.06
C VAL A 83 2.00 6.79 15.19
N ASN A 84 3.29 6.93 14.92
CA ASN A 84 4.38 6.74 15.89
C ASN A 84 5.37 7.91 15.77
N GLY A 85 5.28 8.86 16.72
CA GLY A 85 5.99 10.13 16.61
C GLY A 85 5.49 10.90 15.38
N THR A 86 6.42 11.35 14.54
CA THR A 86 6.13 12.02 13.26
C THR A 86 5.80 11.04 12.13
N GLY A 87 6.06 9.74 12.29
CA GLY A 87 5.82 8.73 11.25
C GLY A 87 4.40 8.17 11.27
N ALA A 88 3.90 7.78 10.10
CA ALA A 88 2.65 7.06 9.95
C ALA A 88 2.84 5.78 9.11
N THR A 89 2.20 4.69 9.53
CA THR A 89 2.26 3.40 8.82
C THR A 89 0.87 2.82 8.61
N ALA A 90 0.69 2.18 7.47
CA ALA A 90 -0.55 1.54 7.06
C ALA A 90 -0.25 0.15 6.49
N ASP A 91 -1.03 -0.84 6.92
CA ASP A 91 -0.91 -2.21 6.43
C ASP A 91 -1.97 -2.44 5.34
N VAL A 92 -1.56 -2.72 4.10
CA VAL A 92 -2.47 -3.06 3.00
C VAL A 92 -2.22 -4.49 2.56
N GLY A 93 -3.27 -5.31 2.60
CA GLY A 93 -3.19 -6.74 2.37
C GLY A 93 -2.97 -7.53 3.66
N TRP A 94 -2.69 -8.83 3.49
CA TRP A 94 -2.58 -9.76 4.61
C TRP A 94 -1.15 -9.83 5.13
N GLU A 95 -0.99 -9.66 6.44
CA GLU A 95 0.25 -10.00 7.14
C GLU A 95 0.63 -11.48 6.92
N LYS A 96 1.92 -11.80 7.03
CA LYS A 96 2.41 -13.17 6.90
C LYS A 96 1.74 -14.04 7.96
N ASN A 97 1.00 -15.07 7.51
CA ASN A 97 0.25 -16.02 8.33
C ASN A 97 -1.16 -15.60 8.78
N THR A 98 -1.69 -14.44 8.39
CA THR A 98 -3.06 -14.01 8.73
C THR A 98 -4.07 -14.26 7.59
N GLN A 99 -3.63 -14.81 6.45
CA GLN A 99 -4.47 -15.13 5.28
C GLN A 99 -5.56 -16.18 5.58
N ASP A 100 -5.41 -16.90 6.69
CA ASP A 100 -6.26 -18.03 7.09
C ASP A 100 -7.56 -17.55 7.75
N GLU A 101 -7.58 -16.33 8.26
CA GLU A 101 -8.72 -15.74 8.97
C GLU A 101 -9.81 -15.28 8.01
N GLY A 102 -9.43 -14.82 6.81
CA GLY A 102 -10.34 -14.35 5.76
C GLY A 102 -10.71 -15.38 4.69
N GLY A 103 -10.32 -16.65 4.84
CA GLY A 103 -10.60 -17.69 3.83
C GLY A 103 -9.72 -17.63 2.56
N HIS A 104 -8.89 -16.61 2.42
CA HIS A 104 -7.96 -16.39 1.30
C HIS A 104 -6.60 -17.08 1.50
N PHE A 105 -6.59 -18.24 2.16
CA PHE A 105 -5.41 -19.07 2.44
C PHE A 105 -4.49 -19.26 1.21
N TYR A 106 -5.09 -19.44 0.03
CA TYR A 106 -4.38 -19.72 -1.22
C TYR A 106 -3.45 -18.58 -1.66
N VAL A 107 -3.68 -17.34 -1.22
CA VAL A 107 -2.92 -16.14 -1.59
C VAL A 107 -1.43 -16.29 -1.30
N ARG A 108 -1.06 -16.93 -0.19
CA ARG A 108 0.35 -17.16 0.15
C ARG A 108 1.06 -18.07 -0.87
N PHE A 109 0.37 -19.09 -1.36
CA PHE A 109 0.94 -20.05 -2.30
C PHE A 109 1.08 -19.43 -3.70
N ILE A 110 0.22 -18.47 -4.04
CA ILE A 110 0.35 -17.70 -5.28
C ILE A 110 1.52 -16.70 -5.15
N ASN A 111 1.61 -15.97 -4.04
CA ASN A 111 2.64 -14.95 -3.87
C ASN A 111 4.04 -15.55 -3.80
N TRP A 112 4.25 -16.55 -2.93
CA TRP A 112 5.56 -17.14 -2.63
C TRP A 112 5.83 -18.47 -3.37
N GLY A 113 4.86 -18.98 -4.13
CA GLY A 113 5.01 -20.21 -4.89
C GLY A 113 4.89 -21.48 -4.04
N THR A 114 5.04 -22.61 -4.72
CA THR A 114 5.02 -23.97 -4.18
C THR A 114 6.04 -24.82 -4.92
N ILE A 115 6.27 -26.07 -4.48
CA ILE A 115 7.08 -27.04 -5.23
C ILE A 115 6.53 -27.32 -6.65
N TYR A 116 5.27 -26.98 -6.94
CA TYR A 116 4.62 -27.23 -8.23
C TYR A 116 4.39 -25.98 -9.08
N ARG A 117 4.52 -24.77 -8.50
CA ARG A 117 4.23 -23.50 -9.18
C ARG A 117 5.18 -22.41 -8.70
N PRO A 118 5.80 -21.64 -9.61
CA PRO A 118 6.66 -20.52 -9.21
C PRO A 118 5.86 -19.39 -8.54
N PRO A 119 6.53 -18.54 -7.74
CA PRO A 119 5.93 -17.33 -7.16
C PRO A 119 5.47 -16.34 -8.24
N GLN A 120 4.39 -15.61 -7.96
CA GLN A 120 3.89 -14.53 -8.83
C GLN A 120 4.10 -13.13 -8.22
N GLU A 121 4.63 -13.03 -7.00
CA GLU A 121 5.15 -11.80 -6.36
C GLU A 121 4.30 -10.52 -6.49
N PHE A 122 2.98 -10.62 -6.37
CA PHE A 122 2.11 -9.45 -6.53
C PHE A 122 2.28 -8.40 -5.41
N ILE A 123 2.74 -8.77 -4.21
CA ILE A 123 2.93 -7.81 -3.09
C ILE A 123 4.07 -6.83 -3.39
N TYR A 124 5.28 -7.31 -3.68
CA TYR A 124 6.41 -6.43 -3.99
C TYR A 124 6.25 -5.71 -5.33
N ALA A 125 5.58 -6.34 -6.30
CA ALA A 125 5.23 -5.67 -7.55
C ALA A 125 4.24 -4.50 -7.32
N THR A 126 3.30 -4.65 -6.39
CA THR A 126 2.39 -3.55 -6.01
C THR A 126 3.16 -2.37 -5.41
N GLY A 127 4.05 -2.63 -4.45
CA GLY A 127 4.82 -1.56 -3.81
C GLY A 127 5.65 -0.75 -4.80
N ARG A 128 6.31 -1.41 -5.76
CA ARG A 128 7.09 -0.74 -6.80
C ARG A 128 6.24 0.11 -7.76
N GLU A 129 5.03 -0.34 -8.08
CA GLU A 129 4.14 0.40 -8.98
C GLU A 129 3.43 1.56 -8.26
N ALA A 130 3.13 1.39 -6.97
CA ALA A 130 2.52 2.43 -6.16
C ALA A 130 3.45 3.60 -5.84
N ASP A 131 4.78 3.38 -5.84
CA ASP A 131 5.78 4.36 -5.39
C ASP A 131 5.60 5.76 -6.01
N ALA A 132 5.43 5.84 -7.33
CA ALA A 132 5.26 7.12 -8.02
C ALA A 132 3.93 7.83 -7.68
N GLU A 133 2.85 7.09 -7.43
CA GLU A 133 1.57 7.67 -7.00
C GLU A 133 1.62 8.10 -5.53
N LEU A 134 2.30 7.32 -4.67
CA LEU A 134 2.50 7.66 -3.26
C LEU A 134 3.39 8.90 -3.08
N GLN A 135 4.45 9.02 -3.89
CA GLN A 135 5.29 10.23 -3.91
C GLN A 135 4.48 11.46 -4.30
N LYS A 136 3.62 11.38 -5.32
CA LYS A 136 2.74 12.49 -5.72
C LYS A 136 1.76 12.89 -4.62
N ILE A 137 1.20 11.92 -3.89
CA ILE A 137 0.34 12.21 -2.74
C ILE A 137 1.14 12.97 -1.67
N ALA A 138 2.35 12.50 -1.34
CA ALA A 138 3.20 13.17 -0.36
C ALA A 138 3.54 14.60 -0.78
N GLU A 139 3.95 14.81 -2.04
CA GLU A 139 4.23 16.14 -2.60
C GLU A 139 3.01 17.07 -2.46
N GLN A 140 1.81 16.59 -2.81
CA GLN A 140 0.59 17.38 -2.73
C GLN A 140 0.25 17.78 -1.29
N GLU A 141 0.36 16.86 -0.33
CA GLU A 141 0.02 17.16 1.06
C GLU A 141 1.05 18.08 1.73
N TYR A 142 2.35 17.88 1.48
CA TYR A 142 3.39 18.77 2.00
C TYR A 142 3.28 20.17 1.40
N GLN A 143 3.05 20.29 0.09
CA GLN A 143 2.85 21.58 -0.55
C GLN A 143 1.58 22.27 -0.04
N ALA A 144 0.46 21.54 0.09
CA ALA A 144 -0.78 22.10 0.60
C ALA A 144 -0.65 22.62 2.05
N TYR A 145 0.15 21.95 2.88
CA TYR A 145 0.47 22.46 4.22
C TYR A 145 1.25 23.77 4.14
N LEU A 146 2.32 23.81 3.33
CA LEU A 146 3.17 25.01 3.19
C LEU A 146 2.39 26.20 2.63
N ASP A 147 1.54 25.97 1.62
CA ASP A 147 0.70 27.01 1.02
C ASP A 147 -0.26 27.64 2.03
N ARG A 148 -0.70 26.88 3.03
CA ARG A 148 -1.60 27.36 4.09
C ARG A 148 -0.86 28.09 5.21
N THR A 149 0.38 27.71 5.49
CA THR A 149 1.13 28.15 6.68
C THR A 149 2.11 29.28 6.37
N VAL A 150 2.66 29.31 5.14
CA VAL A 150 3.74 30.23 4.73
C VAL A 150 3.32 31.15 3.57
N GLY A 151 2.27 30.78 2.82
CA GLY A 151 1.68 31.59 1.74
C GLY A 151 0.85 32.76 2.25
#